data_AF-A0A1A9Z102-F1
#
_entry.id   AF-A0A1A9Z102-F1
#
_cell.length_a   1.000
_cell.length_b   1.000
_cell.length_c   1.000
_cell.angle_alpha   90.00
_cell.angle_beta   90.00
_cell.angle_gamma   90.00
#
_symmetry.space_group_name_H-M   'P 1'
#
loop_
_entity.id
_entity.type
_entity.pdbx_description
1 polymer ?
#
loop_
_entity_poly.entity_id
_entity_poly.type
_entity_poly.pdbx_seq_one_letter_code
_entity_poly.pdbx_strand_id
1 'polypeptide(L)'
;MLELAKISRRGGKILFVGTKRAASESVKKFAKDCNQFFVNHRWLGDLEIQSQDGTFEKLTKREALIRTRILKKLENSLGGIKHMGGLPDALFIIDAEYEKIAIKEAYKLGILTFAVVDTNSNPEKINFIIPGNDDAIRAINLYLSIAAQTIQKARLNKTEELINMKHKLSLLVKIMRERTNLGILECKKALVKNNGDIDLAIKHVRKSGLIISKQKNANQAISSGIILSKVNKEKKIGVLVEINSETDFVAKNEIFKNFGNDIICTALEKKISDIDILRNLFKNKIEYLTLQVGENINIRRIKLLCGKNLTSYEHLQRIGVILDSSNVHEILNQKIAMHIAASNPKYINVNCIPKYIIDQEYKIHLEYALNLGKSQIISEKIANGRMQKFFESIVLEDQYFIFDPEKKIKSVLDENNICIVSFIKFELGEKY
;
A
#
# COMPACT_ATOMS: atom_id res chain seq x y z
N MET A 1 -44.49 16.93 -7.93
CA MET A 1 -43.57 15.82 -8.35
C MET A 1 -42.08 16.19 -8.28
N LEU A 2 -41.64 17.40 -8.67
CA LEU A 2 -40.21 17.78 -8.63
C LEU A 2 -39.58 17.69 -7.22
N GLU A 3 -40.28 18.15 -6.19
CA GLU A 3 -39.82 18.01 -4.79
C GLU A 3 -39.77 16.56 -4.32
N LEU A 4 -40.75 15.74 -4.69
CA LEU A 4 -40.75 14.30 -4.41
C LEU A 4 -39.51 13.60 -5.01
N ALA A 5 -39.07 14.02 -6.20
CA ALA A 5 -37.85 13.53 -6.84
C ALA A 5 -36.59 13.93 -6.06
N LYS A 6 -36.52 15.18 -5.55
CA LYS A 6 -35.39 15.65 -4.72
C LYS A 6 -35.26 14.85 -3.42
N ILE A 7 -36.36 14.61 -2.72
CA ILE A 7 -36.40 13.78 -1.51
C ILE A 7 -35.90 12.37 -1.83
N SER A 8 -36.42 11.78 -2.90
CA SER A 8 -36.03 10.43 -3.35
C SER A 8 -34.55 10.34 -3.71
N ARG A 9 -33.98 11.35 -4.38
CA ARG A 9 -32.55 11.42 -4.72
C ARG A 9 -31.67 11.50 -3.47
N ARG A 10 -32.15 12.12 -2.39
CA ARG A 10 -31.44 12.14 -1.09
C ARG A 10 -31.54 10.81 -0.34
N GLY A 11 -32.38 9.88 -0.81
CA GLY A 11 -32.64 8.61 -0.13
C GLY A 11 -33.74 8.74 0.93
N GLY A 12 -34.54 9.81 0.87
CA GLY A 12 -35.61 10.05 1.82
C GLY A 12 -36.70 8.97 1.78
N LYS A 13 -37.34 8.79 2.93
CA LYS A 13 -38.43 7.86 3.18
C LYS A 13 -39.74 8.54 2.88
N ILE A 14 -40.51 7.97 1.97
CA ILE A 14 -41.81 8.50 1.57
C ILE A 14 -42.87 7.53 2.07
N LEU A 15 -43.86 8.05 2.80
CA LEU A 15 -44.97 7.27 3.33
C LEU A 15 -46.22 7.50 2.49
N PHE A 16 -46.69 6.46 1.81
CA PHE A 16 -47.95 6.51 1.07
C PHE A 16 -49.13 6.26 2.02
N VAL A 17 -50.13 7.14 1.99
CA VAL A 17 -51.28 7.09 2.90
C VAL A 17 -52.57 7.07 2.08
N GLY A 18 -53.41 6.09 2.35
CA GLY A 18 -54.76 6.04 1.79
C GLY A 18 -55.49 4.82 2.32
N THR A 19 -56.38 5.05 3.27
CA THR A 19 -57.11 4.03 4.03
C THR A 19 -58.54 3.83 3.54
N LYS A 20 -59.03 4.72 2.67
CA LYS A 20 -60.29 4.58 1.94
C LYS A 20 -60.27 3.30 1.08
N ARG A 21 -61.43 2.64 0.98
CA ARG A 21 -61.59 1.35 0.26
C ARG A 21 -61.08 1.40 -1.19
N ALA A 22 -61.28 2.53 -1.88
CA ALA A 22 -60.83 2.73 -3.26
C ALA A 22 -59.31 2.88 -3.40
N ALA A 23 -58.61 3.32 -2.35
CA ALA A 23 -57.18 3.62 -2.36
C ALA A 23 -56.30 2.53 -1.71
N SER A 24 -56.85 1.81 -0.73
CA SER A 24 -56.10 0.92 0.17
C SER A 24 -55.15 -0.05 -0.54
N GLU A 25 -55.65 -0.87 -1.46
CA GLU A 25 -54.80 -1.88 -2.10
C GLU A 25 -53.81 -1.25 -3.09
N SER A 26 -54.23 -0.19 -3.79
CA SER A 26 -53.38 0.55 -4.72
C SER A 26 -52.20 1.21 -4.01
N VAL A 27 -52.44 1.87 -2.88
CA VAL A 27 -51.41 2.51 -2.05
C VAL A 27 -50.34 1.50 -1.64
N LYS A 28 -50.76 0.34 -1.12
CA LYS A 28 -49.86 -0.75 -0.73
C LYS A 28 -49.05 -1.28 -1.92
N LYS A 29 -49.69 -1.48 -3.07
CA LYS A 29 -49.04 -1.96 -4.29
C LYS A 29 -47.94 -1.01 -4.75
N PHE A 30 -48.27 0.26 -5.01
CA PHE A 30 -47.32 1.22 -5.57
C PHE A 30 -46.19 1.60 -4.59
N ALA A 31 -46.47 1.65 -3.29
CA ALA A 31 -45.43 1.86 -2.28
C ALA A 31 -44.41 0.73 -2.30
N LYS A 32 -44.87 -0.53 -2.36
CA LYS A 32 -43.97 -1.68 -2.50
C LYS A 32 -43.20 -1.66 -3.82
N ASP A 33 -43.86 -1.35 -4.93
CA ASP A 33 -43.23 -1.29 -6.25
C ASP A 33 -42.06 -0.28 -6.30
N CYS A 34 -42.14 0.83 -5.55
CA CYS A 34 -41.05 1.81 -5.45
C CYS A 34 -40.16 1.66 -4.19
N ASN A 35 -40.28 0.56 -3.44
CA ASN A 35 -39.56 0.30 -2.19
C ASN A 35 -39.70 1.47 -1.20
N GLN A 36 -40.95 1.82 -0.88
CA GLN A 36 -41.34 2.84 0.07
C GLN A 36 -42.41 2.30 1.03
N PHE A 37 -42.75 3.09 2.04
CA PHE A 37 -43.61 2.68 3.15
C PHE A 37 -45.07 3.05 2.86
N PHE A 38 -46.01 2.38 3.54
CA PHE A 38 -47.43 2.67 3.35
C PHE A 38 -48.27 2.52 4.62
N VAL A 39 -49.40 3.23 4.65
CA VAL A 39 -50.52 3.05 5.57
C VAL A 39 -51.80 2.95 4.74
N ASN A 40 -52.43 1.77 4.72
CA ASN A 40 -53.58 1.50 3.85
C ASN A 40 -54.84 1.01 4.57
N HIS A 41 -54.84 0.90 5.90
CA HIS A 41 -56.02 0.43 6.66
C HIS A 41 -56.55 1.43 7.67
N ARG A 42 -55.71 1.93 8.57
CA ARG A 42 -56.09 2.95 9.54
C ARG A 42 -54.86 3.73 9.97
N TRP A 43 -54.95 5.07 9.94
CA TRP A 43 -53.97 5.93 10.58
C TRP A 43 -54.17 5.88 12.09
N LEU A 44 -53.14 5.43 12.81
CA LEU A 44 -53.10 5.41 14.27
C LEU A 44 -52.36 6.67 14.72
N GLY A 45 -53.08 7.69 15.20
CA GLY A 45 -52.44 8.88 15.80
C GLY A 45 -51.71 8.53 17.10
N ASP A 46 -50.76 9.38 17.51
CA ASP A 46 -49.89 9.23 18.70
C ASP A 46 -49.58 7.77 19.07
N LEU A 47 -48.75 7.15 18.21
CA LEU A 47 -47.94 5.93 18.38
C LEU A 47 -48.18 5.12 19.69
N GLU A 48 -49.33 4.45 19.81
CA GLU A 48 -49.49 3.32 20.73
C GLU A 48 -48.71 2.11 20.20
N ILE A 49 -47.40 2.11 20.42
CA ILE A 49 -46.55 0.94 20.27
C ILE A 49 -46.40 0.32 21.66
N GLN A 50 -47.31 -0.59 22.01
CA GLN A 50 -47.06 -1.49 23.14
C GLN A 50 -46.22 -2.69 22.70
N SER A 51 -45.20 -2.92 23.52
CA SER A 51 -44.04 -3.78 23.33
C SER A 51 -44.36 -5.26 23.09
N GLN A 52 -43.40 -5.89 22.41
CA GLN A 52 -43.13 -7.32 22.46
C GLN A 52 -43.03 -7.79 23.91
N ASP A 53 -43.62 -8.95 24.20
CA ASP A 53 -42.97 -9.92 25.06
C ASP A 53 -43.31 -11.33 24.57
N GLY A 54 -42.24 -12.08 24.28
CA GLY A 54 -42.29 -13.45 23.84
C GLY A 54 -42.67 -14.35 25.00
N THR A 55 -43.96 -14.66 25.12
CA THR A 55 -44.44 -15.80 25.89
C THR A 55 -45.52 -16.52 25.08
N PHE A 56 -45.09 -17.58 24.38
CA PHE A 56 -46.00 -18.60 23.88
C PHE A 56 -45.75 -19.88 24.65
N GLU A 57 -46.62 -20.16 25.62
CA GLU A 57 -46.94 -21.53 25.98
C GLU A 57 -48.31 -21.60 26.68
N LYS A 58 -49.13 -22.54 26.20
CA LYS A 58 -50.50 -22.91 26.60
C LYS A 58 -51.58 -21.82 26.41
N LEU A 59 -52.09 -21.72 25.18
CA LEU A 59 -53.32 -20.99 24.86
C LEU A 59 -54.43 -21.94 24.42
N THR A 60 -55.66 -21.63 24.82
CA THR A 60 -56.85 -22.32 24.32
C THR A 60 -57.11 -21.94 22.84
N LYS A 61 -57.79 -22.81 22.05
CA LYS A 61 -58.13 -22.53 20.63
C LYS A 61 -58.83 -21.19 20.42
N ARG A 62 -59.59 -20.72 21.42
CA ARG A 62 -60.29 -19.43 21.40
C ARG A 62 -59.35 -18.24 21.57
N GLU A 63 -58.39 -18.32 22.49
CA GLU A 63 -57.39 -17.28 22.71
C GLU A 63 -56.40 -17.19 21.55
N ALA A 64 -56.00 -18.33 20.98
CA ALA A 64 -55.18 -18.38 19.77
C ALA A 64 -55.87 -17.66 18.60
N LEU A 65 -57.19 -17.86 18.41
CA LEU A 65 -57.96 -17.21 17.35
C LEU A 65 -58.13 -15.69 17.60
N ILE A 66 -58.40 -15.28 18.84
CA ILE A 66 -58.47 -13.85 19.22
C ILE A 66 -57.11 -13.19 18.98
N ARG A 67 -56.01 -13.80 19.42
CA ARG A 67 -54.66 -13.28 19.20
C ARG A 67 -54.28 -13.25 17.73
N THR A 68 -54.68 -14.24 16.93
CA THR A 68 -54.48 -14.24 15.47
C THR A 68 -55.24 -13.09 14.80
N ARG A 69 -56.47 -12.80 15.24
CA ARG A 69 -57.24 -11.64 14.74
C ARG A 69 -56.60 -10.31 15.15
N ILE A 70 -56.08 -10.21 16.37
CA ILE A 70 -55.37 -9.02 16.85
C ILE A 70 -54.06 -8.83 16.08
N LEU A 71 -53.28 -9.89 15.90
CA LEU A 71 -52.04 -9.89 15.13
C LEU A 71 -52.32 -9.48 13.68
N LYS A 72 -53.36 -10.04 13.04
CA LYS A 72 -53.77 -9.64 11.69
C LYS A 72 -54.22 -8.17 11.61
N LYS A 73 -54.89 -7.65 12.64
CA LYS A 73 -55.25 -6.23 12.73
C LYS A 73 -54.02 -5.32 12.92
N LEU A 74 -53.07 -5.74 13.75
CA LEU A 74 -51.80 -5.04 13.96
C LEU A 74 -50.92 -5.06 12.71
N GLU A 75 -50.79 -6.21 12.03
CA GLU A 75 -50.09 -6.32 10.74
C GLU A 75 -50.75 -5.46 9.66
N ASN A 76 -52.08 -5.43 9.59
CA ASN A 76 -52.79 -4.57 8.66
C ASN A 76 -52.56 -3.07 8.95
N SER A 77 -52.35 -2.68 10.21
CA SER A 77 -52.22 -1.27 10.58
C SER A 77 -50.77 -0.78 10.61
N LEU A 78 -49.81 -1.65 10.96
CA LEU A 78 -48.39 -1.31 11.18
C LEU A 78 -47.43 -1.99 10.19
N GLY A 79 -47.91 -2.97 9.41
CA GLY A 79 -47.05 -3.78 8.53
C GLY A 79 -46.31 -2.97 7.46
N GLY A 80 -46.92 -1.90 6.95
CA GLY A 80 -46.33 -1.03 5.93
C GLY A 80 -45.28 -0.04 6.45
N ILE A 81 -45.17 0.13 7.78
CA ILE A 81 -44.19 1.02 8.45
C ILE A 81 -43.22 0.28 9.36
N LYS A 82 -43.40 -1.03 9.57
CA LYS A 82 -42.61 -1.88 10.48
C LYS A 82 -41.09 -1.73 10.33
N HIS A 83 -40.61 -1.51 9.10
CA HIS A 83 -39.18 -1.43 8.78
C HIS A 83 -38.71 -0.01 8.44
N MET A 84 -39.49 1.03 8.78
CA MET A 84 -39.16 2.42 8.44
C MET A 84 -38.06 3.02 9.32
N GLY A 85 -37.94 2.57 10.59
CA GLY A 85 -36.84 2.94 11.49
C GLY A 85 -36.71 4.44 11.75
N GLY A 86 -37.83 5.17 11.80
CA GLY A 86 -37.88 6.63 12.04
C GLY A 86 -39.06 7.29 11.34
N LEU A 87 -39.21 8.61 11.50
CA LEU A 87 -40.23 9.41 10.82
C LEU A 87 -39.99 9.48 9.30
N PRO A 88 -41.05 9.61 8.48
CA PRO A 88 -40.91 9.82 7.05
C PRO A 88 -40.48 11.26 6.73
N ASP A 89 -39.76 11.45 5.61
CA ASP A 89 -39.37 12.76 5.09
C ASP A 89 -40.52 13.43 4.31
N ALA A 90 -41.46 12.63 3.80
CA ALA A 90 -42.69 13.12 3.17
C ALA A 90 -43.83 12.10 3.24
N LEU A 91 -45.06 12.62 3.19
CA LEU A 91 -46.29 11.84 3.02
C LEU A 91 -46.85 12.05 1.62
N PHE A 92 -47.30 10.97 0.98
CA PHE A 92 -48.07 11.00 -0.26
C PHE A 92 -49.47 10.46 0.00
N ILE A 93 -50.47 11.33 0.02
CA ILE A 93 -51.79 11.10 0.59
C ILE A 93 -52.85 11.07 -0.52
N ILE A 94 -53.69 10.03 -0.52
CA ILE A 94 -54.87 9.94 -1.36
C ILE A 94 -56.10 10.29 -0.52
N ASP A 95 -56.87 11.28 -0.97
CA ASP A 95 -58.04 11.85 -0.31
C ASP A 95 -57.69 12.66 0.95
N ALA A 96 -57.63 13.99 0.80
CA ALA A 96 -57.27 14.90 1.87
C ALA A 96 -58.35 15.01 2.97
N GLU A 97 -59.63 14.87 2.63
CA GLU A 97 -60.70 14.91 3.63
C GLU A 97 -60.72 13.64 4.47
N TYR A 98 -60.54 12.47 3.84
CA TYR A 98 -60.52 11.17 4.52
C TYR A 98 -59.29 11.03 5.42
N GLU A 99 -58.13 11.54 5.00
CA GLU A 99 -56.85 11.41 5.73
C GLU A 99 -56.44 12.67 6.52
N LYS A 100 -57.42 13.48 6.95
CA LYS A 100 -57.18 14.74 7.67
C LYS A 100 -56.36 14.60 8.97
N ILE A 101 -56.39 13.44 9.61
CA ILE A 101 -55.59 13.17 10.82
C ILE A 101 -54.11 13.09 10.46
N ALA A 102 -53.77 12.33 9.40
CA ALA A 102 -52.40 12.21 8.91
C ALA A 102 -51.83 13.56 8.47
N ILE A 103 -52.65 14.40 7.79
CA ILE A 103 -52.26 15.75 7.38
C ILE A 103 -51.97 16.64 8.60
N LYS A 104 -52.85 16.63 9.61
CA LYS A 104 -52.68 17.44 10.83
C LYS A 104 -51.42 17.03 11.59
N GLU A 105 -51.14 15.74 11.69
CA GLU A 105 -49.97 15.22 12.38
C GLU A 105 -48.68 15.55 11.63
N ALA A 106 -48.65 15.32 10.31
CA ALA A 106 -47.52 15.69 9.47
C ALA A 106 -47.21 17.20 9.54
N TYR A 107 -48.24 18.05 9.56
CA TYR A 107 -48.08 19.50 9.73
C TYR A 107 -47.42 19.85 11.08
N LYS A 108 -47.85 19.22 12.18
CA LYS A 108 -47.25 19.43 13.51
C LYS A 108 -45.78 18.99 13.56
N LEU A 109 -45.45 17.88 12.88
CA LEU A 109 -44.11 17.30 12.85
C LEU A 109 -43.20 17.93 11.79
N GLY A 110 -43.69 18.88 11.00
CA GLY A 110 -42.92 19.52 9.92
C GLY A 110 -42.61 18.61 8.74
N ILE A 111 -43.38 17.53 8.55
CA ILE A 111 -43.19 16.57 7.46
C ILE A 111 -43.91 17.08 6.21
N LEU A 112 -43.23 17.04 5.06
CA LEU A 112 -43.78 17.52 3.79
C LEU A 112 -44.95 16.65 3.31
N THR A 113 -46.09 17.28 3.01
CA THR A 113 -47.29 16.58 2.54
C THR A 113 -47.57 16.83 1.06
N PHE A 114 -47.79 15.75 0.32
CA PHE A 114 -48.33 15.74 -1.04
C PHE A 114 -49.70 15.08 -0.98
N ALA A 115 -50.78 15.77 -1.31
CA ALA A 115 -52.13 15.21 -1.14
C ALA A 115 -53.04 15.48 -2.34
N VAL A 116 -53.86 14.49 -2.68
CA VAL A 116 -54.95 14.64 -3.65
C VAL A 116 -56.12 15.36 -2.98
N VAL A 117 -56.56 16.46 -3.58
CA VAL A 117 -57.62 17.32 -3.06
C VAL A 117 -58.75 17.40 -4.09
N ASP A 118 -59.92 16.87 -3.75
CA ASP A 118 -61.15 17.03 -4.52
C ASP A 118 -61.94 18.27 -4.04
N THR A 119 -62.99 18.62 -4.76
CA THR A 119 -63.90 19.75 -4.54
C THR A 119 -64.54 19.81 -3.15
N ASN A 120 -64.62 18.68 -2.44
CA ASN A 120 -65.16 18.58 -1.08
C ASN A 120 -64.09 18.64 0.02
N SER A 121 -62.80 18.77 -0.33
CA SER A 121 -61.67 18.67 0.60
C SER A 121 -61.12 20.05 0.97
N ASN A 122 -60.74 20.25 2.24
CA ASN A 122 -60.03 21.46 2.67
C ASN A 122 -58.52 21.36 2.35
N PRO A 123 -57.95 22.26 1.52
CA PRO A 123 -56.53 22.24 1.16
C PRO A 123 -55.58 22.76 2.26
N GLU A 124 -56.09 23.26 3.38
CA GLU A 124 -55.28 23.79 4.47
C GLU A 124 -54.28 22.76 5.02
N LYS A 125 -53.07 23.22 5.34
CA LYS A 125 -51.97 22.43 5.95
C LYS A 125 -51.34 21.39 5.03
N ILE A 126 -51.64 21.45 3.73
CA ILE A 126 -51.02 20.62 2.70
C ILE A 126 -49.93 21.43 2.00
N ASN A 127 -48.70 20.89 1.90
CA ASN A 127 -47.58 21.61 1.26
C ASN A 127 -47.70 21.59 -0.27
N PHE A 128 -48.09 20.44 -0.83
CA PHE A 128 -48.20 20.22 -2.27
C PHE A 128 -49.56 19.63 -2.62
N ILE A 129 -50.43 20.48 -3.16
CA ILE A 129 -51.80 20.12 -3.53
C ILE A 129 -51.81 19.48 -4.94
N ILE A 130 -52.50 18.35 -5.08
CA ILE A 130 -52.77 17.67 -6.34
C ILE A 130 -54.28 17.74 -6.57
N PRO A 131 -54.79 18.72 -7.33
CA PRO A 131 -56.23 18.81 -7.58
C PRO A 131 -56.69 17.60 -8.41
N GLY A 132 -57.71 16.89 -7.96
CA GLY A 132 -58.13 15.67 -8.66
C GLY A 132 -59.17 14.83 -7.96
N ASN A 133 -59.78 13.91 -8.72
CA ASN A 133 -60.78 12.96 -8.24
C ASN A 133 -60.12 11.89 -7.36
N ASP A 134 -60.59 11.76 -6.12
CA ASP A 134 -60.10 10.78 -5.14
C ASP A 134 -61.05 9.59 -4.89
N ASP A 135 -62.17 9.52 -5.62
CA ASP A 135 -63.15 8.43 -5.56
C ASP A 135 -62.86 7.33 -6.60
N ALA A 136 -62.43 7.72 -7.80
CA ALA A 136 -62.23 6.80 -8.90
C ALA A 136 -60.89 6.05 -8.77
N ILE A 137 -60.95 4.71 -8.65
CA ILE A 137 -59.77 3.82 -8.61
C ILE A 137 -58.79 4.11 -9.77
N ARG A 138 -59.30 4.44 -10.97
CA ARG A 138 -58.47 4.79 -12.13
C ARG A 138 -57.64 6.05 -11.89
N ALA A 139 -58.23 7.08 -11.28
CA ALA A 139 -57.54 8.34 -10.96
C ALA A 139 -56.50 8.12 -9.85
N ILE A 140 -56.88 7.40 -8.79
CA ILE A 140 -55.97 7.03 -7.70
C ILE A 140 -54.73 6.28 -8.22
N ASN A 141 -54.95 5.27 -9.07
CA ASN A 141 -53.86 4.52 -9.69
C ASN A 141 -52.95 5.42 -10.54
N LEU A 142 -53.50 6.41 -11.24
CA LEU A 142 -52.73 7.37 -12.02
C LEU A 142 -51.78 8.18 -11.10
N TYR A 143 -52.29 8.80 -10.04
CA TYR A 143 -51.47 9.60 -9.12
C TYR A 143 -50.37 8.76 -8.47
N LEU A 144 -50.71 7.57 -7.98
CA LEU A 144 -49.77 6.66 -7.34
C LEU A 144 -48.71 6.15 -8.31
N SER A 145 -49.09 5.82 -9.55
CA SER A 145 -48.14 5.38 -10.58
C SER A 145 -47.13 6.47 -10.93
N ILE A 146 -47.56 7.73 -11.09
CA ILE A 146 -46.69 8.86 -11.38
C ILE A 146 -45.72 9.10 -10.21
N ALA A 147 -46.22 9.04 -8.98
CA ALA A 147 -45.40 9.17 -7.77
C ALA A 147 -44.33 8.06 -7.70
N ALA A 148 -44.74 6.79 -7.86
CA ALA A 148 -43.84 5.65 -7.83
C ALA A 148 -42.76 5.70 -8.92
N GLN A 149 -43.14 6.00 -10.16
CA GLN A 149 -42.20 6.17 -11.28
C GLN A 149 -41.21 7.30 -11.04
N THR A 150 -41.67 8.43 -10.47
CA THR A 150 -40.82 9.57 -10.12
C THR A 150 -39.76 9.17 -9.09
N ILE A 151 -40.15 8.41 -8.06
CA ILE A 151 -39.24 7.93 -7.01
C ILE A 151 -38.20 6.97 -7.58
N GLN A 152 -38.63 6.00 -8.40
CA GLN A 152 -37.74 5.02 -9.04
C GLN A 152 -36.72 5.70 -9.95
N LYS A 153 -37.17 6.59 -10.85
CA LYS A 153 -36.29 7.33 -11.77
C LYS A 153 -35.26 8.19 -11.02
N ALA A 154 -35.69 8.87 -9.96
CA ALA A 154 -34.79 9.69 -9.15
C ALA A 154 -33.70 8.86 -8.43
N ARG A 155 -34.04 7.65 -7.97
CA ARG A 155 -33.09 6.71 -7.36
C ARG A 155 -32.10 6.15 -8.39
N LEU A 156 -32.58 5.76 -9.58
CA LEU A 156 -31.74 5.21 -10.66
C LEU A 156 -30.65 6.19 -11.12
N ASN A 157 -31.01 7.46 -11.37
CA ASN A 157 -30.05 8.47 -11.81
C ASN A 157 -28.91 8.68 -10.80
N LYS A 158 -29.19 8.64 -9.49
CA LYS A 158 -28.17 8.74 -8.45
C LYS A 158 -27.18 7.58 -8.51
N THR A 159 -27.68 6.36 -8.70
CA THR A 159 -26.83 5.17 -8.83
C THR A 159 -25.91 5.26 -10.04
N GLU A 160 -26.40 5.69 -11.19
CA GLU A 160 -25.58 5.87 -12.41
C GLU A 160 -24.48 6.92 -12.21
N GLU A 161 -24.80 8.07 -11.63
CA GLU A 161 -23.80 9.11 -11.29
C GLU A 161 -22.71 8.56 -10.36
N LEU A 162 -23.10 7.77 -9.35
CA LEU A 162 -22.16 7.18 -8.39
C LEU A 162 -21.24 6.16 -9.06
N ILE A 163 -21.78 5.33 -9.96
CA ILE A 163 -21.03 4.35 -10.74
C ILE A 163 -20.03 5.05 -11.66
N ASN A 164 -20.47 6.08 -12.39
CA ASN A 164 -19.59 6.86 -13.27
C ASN A 164 -18.46 7.56 -12.51
N MET A 165 -18.74 8.14 -11.34
CA MET A 165 -17.69 8.73 -10.50
C MET A 165 -16.69 7.67 -10.01
N LYS A 166 -17.17 6.50 -9.54
CA LYS A 166 -16.28 5.40 -9.13
C LYS A 166 -15.41 4.91 -10.27
N HIS A 167 -15.97 4.77 -11.47
CA HIS A 167 -15.24 4.34 -12.67
C HIS A 167 -14.17 5.38 -13.06
N LYS A 168 -14.54 6.66 -13.09
CA LYS A 168 -13.61 7.76 -13.38
C LYS A 168 -12.45 7.82 -12.38
N LEU A 169 -12.74 7.67 -11.08
CA LEU A 169 -11.70 7.64 -10.05
C LEU A 169 -10.78 6.40 -10.21
N SER A 170 -11.34 5.23 -10.51
CA SER A 170 -10.57 4.01 -10.76
C SER A 170 -9.59 4.18 -11.92
N LEU A 171 -10.06 4.78 -13.02
CA LEU A 171 -9.22 5.07 -14.19
C LEU A 171 -8.08 6.04 -13.85
N LEU A 172 -8.36 7.12 -13.12
CA LEU A 172 -7.34 8.07 -12.68
C LEU A 172 -6.30 7.41 -11.75
N VAL A 173 -6.73 6.54 -10.84
CA VAL A 173 -5.83 5.77 -9.96
C VAL A 173 -4.93 4.86 -10.79
N LYS A 174 -5.48 4.18 -11.82
CA LYS A 174 -4.69 3.33 -12.73
C LYS A 174 -3.61 4.14 -13.45
N ILE A 175 -3.97 5.26 -14.06
CA ILE A 175 -3.02 6.13 -14.79
C ILE A 175 -1.94 6.67 -13.84
N MET A 176 -2.33 7.15 -12.65
CA MET A 176 -1.38 7.65 -11.67
C MET A 176 -0.41 6.56 -11.22
N ARG A 177 -0.89 5.33 -11.01
CA ARG A 177 -0.04 4.19 -10.64
C ARG A 177 0.91 3.80 -11.76
N GLU A 178 0.48 3.76 -13.01
CA GLU A 178 1.37 3.49 -14.15
C GLU A 178 2.49 4.53 -14.27
N ARG A 179 2.22 5.79 -13.92
CA ARG A 179 3.23 6.87 -13.94
C ARG A 179 4.16 6.89 -12.74
N THR A 180 3.73 6.38 -11.59
CA THR A 180 4.43 6.57 -10.31
C THR A 180 4.84 5.28 -9.61
N ASN A 181 4.32 4.12 -10.01
CA ASN A 181 4.46 2.83 -9.33
C ASN A 181 4.10 2.82 -7.83
N LEU A 182 3.29 3.79 -7.37
CA LEU A 182 2.85 3.86 -5.97
C LEU A 182 1.70 2.89 -5.67
N GLY A 183 1.50 2.63 -4.39
CA GLY A 183 0.36 1.87 -3.88
C GLY A 183 -1.00 2.49 -4.26
N ILE A 184 -2.01 1.64 -4.42
CA ILE A 184 -3.37 2.04 -4.85
C ILE A 184 -3.98 3.05 -3.87
N LEU A 185 -3.78 2.85 -2.57
CA LEU A 185 -4.37 3.68 -1.53
C LEU A 185 -3.74 5.08 -1.52
N GLU A 186 -2.43 5.17 -1.71
CA GLU A 186 -1.67 6.42 -1.78
C GLU A 186 -2.11 7.24 -2.99
N CYS A 187 -2.19 6.62 -4.17
CA CYS A 187 -2.70 7.25 -5.39
C CYS A 187 -4.12 7.77 -5.18
N LYS A 188 -5.00 6.95 -4.61
CA LYS A 188 -6.40 7.34 -4.35
C LYS A 188 -6.49 8.53 -3.39
N LYS A 189 -5.76 8.49 -2.27
CA LYS A 189 -5.74 9.60 -1.28
C LYS A 189 -5.23 10.90 -1.91
N ALA A 190 -4.17 10.81 -2.72
CA ALA A 190 -3.61 11.97 -3.40
C ALA A 190 -4.57 12.56 -4.44
N LEU A 191 -5.22 11.72 -5.26
CA LEU A 191 -6.20 12.17 -6.24
C LEU A 191 -7.43 12.80 -5.59
N VAL A 192 -7.95 12.22 -4.51
CA VAL A 192 -9.11 12.78 -3.79
C VAL A 192 -8.77 14.16 -3.19
N LYS A 193 -7.58 14.33 -2.60
CA LYS A 193 -7.14 15.62 -2.05
C LYS A 193 -6.92 16.70 -3.11
N ASN A 194 -6.54 16.31 -4.32
CA ASN A 194 -6.23 17.22 -5.42
C ASN A 194 -7.33 17.23 -6.50
N ASN A 195 -8.58 16.89 -6.13
CA ASN A 195 -9.75 16.93 -7.01
C ASN A 195 -9.57 16.18 -8.35
N GLY A 196 -8.78 15.11 -8.38
CA GLY A 196 -8.51 14.30 -9.56
C GLY A 196 -7.44 14.84 -10.51
N ASP A 197 -6.76 15.94 -10.17
CA ASP A 197 -5.62 16.44 -10.93
C ASP A 197 -4.39 15.55 -10.68
N ILE A 198 -3.95 14.84 -11.72
CA ILE A 198 -2.85 13.87 -11.65
C ILE A 198 -1.52 14.58 -11.36
N ASP A 199 -1.24 15.72 -12.00
CA ASP A 199 0.06 16.36 -11.89
C ASP A 199 0.23 17.04 -10.53
N LEU A 200 -0.84 17.65 -10.01
CA LEU A 200 -0.87 18.15 -8.63
C LEU A 200 -0.79 17.01 -7.63
N ALA A 201 -1.49 15.89 -7.86
CA ALA A 201 -1.40 14.72 -6.99
C ALA A 201 0.03 14.13 -6.93
N ILE A 202 0.72 14.04 -8.08
CA ILE A 202 2.12 13.58 -8.13
C ILE A 202 3.04 14.53 -7.35
N LYS A 203 2.88 15.84 -7.56
CA LYS A 203 3.65 16.86 -6.81
C LYS A 203 3.40 16.76 -5.30
N HIS A 204 2.14 16.58 -4.90
CA HIS A 204 1.76 16.40 -3.50
C HIS A 204 2.43 15.16 -2.91
N VAL A 205 2.40 14.01 -3.62
CA VAL A 205 3.02 12.78 -3.10
C VAL A 205 4.52 12.92 -2.93
N ARG A 206 5.21 13.54 -3.90
CA ARG A 206 6.65 13.85 -3.78
C ARG A 206 6.93 14.72 -2.54
N LYS A 207 6.07 15.70 -2.26
CA LYS A 207 6.18 16.53 -1.06
C LYS A 207 5.92 15.76 0.23
N SER A 208 4.91 14.88 0.27
CA SER A 208 4.64 14.05 1.46
C SER A 208 5.66 12.93 1.67
N GLY A 209 6.36 12.51 0.62
CA GLY A 209 7.47 11.55 0.69
C GLY A 209 8.59 11.98 1.59
N LEU A 210 8.92 13.28 1.55
CA LEU A 210 9.88 13.93 2.44
C LEU A 210 9.53 13.79 3.92
N ILE A 211 8.27 13.50 4.26
CA ILE A 211 7.80 13.39 5.65
C ILE A 211 7.85 11.93 6.11
N ILE A 212 7.40 10.98 5.27
CA ILE A 212 7.36 9.56 5.61
C ILE A 212 8.77 8.96 5.63
N SER A 213 9.66 9.35 4.71
CA SER A 213 11.06 8.90 4.71
C SER A 213 11.82 9.34 5.96
N LYS A 214 11.51 10.53 6.50
CA LYS A 214 12.09 11.04 7.75
C LYS A 214 11.54 10.36 9.01
N GLN A 215 10.32 9.82 8.96
CA GLN A 215 9.66 9.18 10.09
C GLN A 215 9.96 7.68 10.20
N LYS A 216 10.34 7.02 9.09
CA LYS A 216 10.91 5.67 9.13
C LYS A 216 12.36 5.75 9.64
N ASN A 217 12.50 5.86 10.95
CA ASN A 217 13.78 5.85 11.65
C ASN A 217 14.58 4.57 11.37
N ALA A 218 15.75 4.74 10.76
CA ALA A 218 17.10 4.17 10.96
C ALA A 218 17.39 2.87 11.74
N ASN A 219 16.43 2.14 12.32
CA ASN A 219 16.67 1.11 13.34
C ASN A 219 16.35 -0.33 12.91
N GLN A 220 15.94 -0.58 11.67
CA GLN A 220 15.90 -1.95 11.15
C GLN A 220 17.28 -2.33 10.61
N ALA A 221 17.74 -3.56 10.92
CA ALA A 221 19.01 -4.06 10.44
C ALA A 221 19.00 -4.11 8.91
N ILE A 222 19.67 -3.16 8.30
CA ILE A 222 19.84 -3.06 6.85
C ILE A 222 20.89 -4.11 6.44
N SER A 223 20.44 -5.35 6.19
CA SER A 223 21.31 -6.49 5.87
C SER A 223 21.23 -6.96 4.42
N SER A 224 20.37 -6.33 3.60
CA SER A 224 20.19 -6.64 2.17
C SER A 224 20.64 -5.48 1.29
N GLY A 225 20.65 -5.65 -0.04
CA GLY A 225 21.03 -4.62 -1.01
C GLY A 225 21.80 -5.14 -2.21
N ILE A 226 22.55 -4.24 -2.83
CA ILE A 226 23.45 -4.53 -3.96
C ILE A 226 24.83 -3.90 -3.77
N ILE A 227 25.83 -4.57 -4.30
CA ILE A 227 27.16 -4.03 -4.53
C ILE A 227 27.35 -3.87 -6.03
N LEU A 228 27.83 -2.69 -6.42
CA LEU A 228 28.15 -2.36 -7.79
C LEU A 228 29.61 -1.94 -7.88
N SER A 229 30.26 -2.32 -8.97
CA SER A 229 31.64 -2.04 -9.32
C SER A 229 31.70 -1.53 -10.75
N LYS A 230 32.47 -0.48 -11.00
CA LYS A 230 32.66 0.03 -12.36
C LYS A 230 34.05 0.62 -12.50
N VAL A 231 34.70 0.31 -13.61
CA VAL A 231 36.03 0.82 -13.96
C VAL A 231 35.96 1.67 -15.21
N ASN A 232 36.73 2.76 -15.23
CA ASN A 232 36.99 3.55 -16.42
C ASN A 232 38.49 3.48 -16.69
N LYS A 233 38.86 2.69 -17.70
CA LYS A 233 40.25 2.43 -18.10
C LYS A 233 40.96 3.70 -18.57
N GLU A 234 40.27 4.59 -19.28
CA GLU A 234 40.85 5.87 -19.78
C GLU A 234 41.21 6.80 -18.62
N LYS A 235 40.28 6.96 -17.67
CA LYS A 235 40.47 7.80 -16.49
C LYS A 235 41.30 7.14 -15.39
N LYS A 236 41.65 5.85 -15.54
CA LYS A 236 42.43 5.07 -14.56
C LYS A 236 41.80 5.02 -13.17
N ILE A 237 40.46 4.95 -13.13
CA ILE A 237 39.67 5.01 -11.90
C ILE A 237 38.63 3.90 -11.88
N GLY A 238 38.51 3.24 -10.73
CA GLY A 238 37.47 2.28 -10.39
C GLY A 238 36.67 2.75 -9.19
N VAL A 239 35.37 2.51 -9.20
CA VAL A 239 34.47 2.85 -8.10
C VAL A 239 33.70 1.61 -7.66
N LEU A 240 33.62 1.42 -6.36
CA LEU A 240 32.84 0.37 -5.71
C LEU A 240 31.83 1.02 -4.77
N VAL A 241 30.55 0.65 -4.87
CA VAL A 241 29.47 1.21 -4.05
C VAL A 241 28.63 0.09 -3.45
N GLU A 242 28.32 0.21 -2.16
CA GLU A 242 27.31 -0.60 -1.48
C GLU A 242 26.05 0.26 -1.23
N ILE A 243 24.93 -0.20 -1.76
CA ILE A 243 23.61 0.39 -1.55
C ILE A 243 22.75 -0.66 -0.90
N ASN A 244 22.14 -0.33 0.22
CA ASN A 244 21.36 -1.28 0.98
C ASN A 244 19.86 -1.00 0.96
N SER A 245 19.13 -2.08 1.17
CA SER A 245 17.68 -2.15 1.37
C SER A 245 17.37 -3.03 2.58
N GLU A 246 16.11 -3.04 3.03
CA GLU A 246 15.68 -3.91 4.13
C GLU A 246 15.55 -5.37 3.66
N THR A 247 14.97 -5.60 2.47
CA THR A 247 14.73 -6.96 1.94
C THR A 247 15.50 -7.26 0.65
N ASP A 248 15.59 -8.54 0.28
CA ASP A 248 16.22 -9.01 -0.95
C ASP A 248 15.32 -8.83 -2.19
N PHE A 249 14.00 -8.75 -2.00
CA PHE A 249 13.05 -8.45 -3.06
C PHE A 249 13.33 -7.08 -3.70
N VAL A 250 13.65 -6.08 -2.89
CA VAL A 250 14.01 -4.73 -3.36
C VAL A 250 15.33 -4.75 -4.10
N ALA A 251 16.34 -5.44 -3.56
CA ALA A 251 17.64 -5.58 -4.21
C ALA A 251 17.55 -6.20 -5.62
N LYS A 252 16.59 -7.10 -5.84
CA LYS A 252 16.34 -7.74 -7.14
C LYS A 252 15.54 -6.88 -8.12
N ASN A 253 14.86 -5.83 -7.65
CA ASN A 253 14.01 -4.95 -8.47
C ASN A 253 14.85 -4.12 -9.47
N GLU A 254 14.40 -4.05 -10.73
CA GLU A 254 15.09 -3.29 -11.79
C GLU A 254 15.20 -1.79 -11.50
N ILE A 255 14.18 -1.19 -10.87
CA ILE A 255 14.19 0.24 -10.53
C ILE A 255 15.33 0.52 -9.53
N PHE A 256 15.52 -0.37 -8.56
CA PHE A 256 16.60 -0.27 -7.57
C PHE A 256 17.98 -0.48 -8.20
N LYS A 257 18.11 -1.45 -9.11
CA LYS A 257 19.36 -1.69 -9.87
C LYS A 257 19.73 -0.49 -10.74
N ASN A 258 18.76 0.09 -11.45
CA ASN A 258 18.97 1.28 -12.28
C ASN A 258 19.38 2.49 -11.43
N PHE A 259 18.76 2.66 -10.25
CA PHE A 259 19.18 3.68 -9.30
C PHE A 259 20.64 3.49 -8.83
N GLY A 260 21.07 2.26 -8.57
CA GLY A 260 22.47 1.98 -8.26
C GLY A 260 23.42 2.26 -9.42
N ASN A 261 23.01 1.95 -10.65
CA ASN A 261 23.76 2.27 -11.86
C ASN A 261 23.93 3.79 -12.07
N ASP A 262 22.88 4.57 -11.82
CA ASP A 262 22.96 6.04 -11.85
C ASP A 262 24.00 6.56 -10.84
N ILE A 263 24.00 6.00 -9.63
CA ILE A 263 24.92 6.36 -8.56
C ILE A 263 26.37 6.08 -8.97
N ILE A 264 26.67 4.85 -9.42
CA ILE A 264 28.05 4.47 -9.72
C ILE A 264 28.60 5.19 -10.95
N CYS A 265 27.77 5.45 -11.96
CA CYS A 265 28.15 6.28 -13.12
C CYS A 265 28.48 7.71 -12.67
N THR A 266 27.62 8.33 -11.86
CA THR A 266 27.84 9.69 -11.36
C THR A 266 29.09 9.78 -10.49
N ALA A 267 29.30 8.79 -9.61
CA ALA A 267 30.48 8.73 -8.75
C ALA A 267 31.77 8.60 -9.56
N LEU A 268 31.75 7.77 -10.61
CA LEU A 268 32.89 7.56 -11.50
C LEU A 268 33.20 8.81 -12.35
N GLU A 269 32.17 9.49 -12.86
CA GLU A 269 32.33 10.71 -13.66
C GLU A 269 32.90 11.87 -12.86
N LYS A 270 32.34 12.10 -11.66
CA LYS A 270 32.69 13.20 -10.77
C LYS A 270 33.84 12.86 -9.80
N LYS A 271 34.37 11.64 -9.85
CA LYS A 271 35.43 11.13 -8.95
C LYS A 271 35.09 11.29 -7.47
N ILE A 272 33.85 10.99 -7.10
CA ILE A 272 33.36 11.14 -5.72
C ILE A 272 33.84 9.95 -4.89
N SER A 273 34.59 10.22 -3.82
CA SER A 273 34.96 9.24 -2.79
C SER A 273 34.24 9.45 -1.46
N ASP A 274 33.56 10.60 -1.30
CA ASP A 274 32.83 10.96 -0.08
C ASP A 274 31.36 10.52 -0.19
N ILE A 275 30.91 9.76 0.80
CA ILE A 275 29.56 9.24 0.87
C ILE A 275 28.50 10.32 1.09
N ASP A 276 28.81 11.37 1.84
CA ASP A 276 27.83 12.38 2.22
C ASP A 276 27.52 13.31 1.04
N ILE A 277 28.52 13.58 0.20
CA ILE A 277 28.33 14.27 -1.09
C ILE A 277 27.35 13.47 -1.95
N LEU A 278 27.56 12.16 -2.06
CA LEU A 278 26.76 11.27 -2.88
C LEU A 278 25.32 11.15 -2.33
N ARG A 279 25.15 10.98 -1.01
CA ARG A 279 23.83 10.97 -0.35
C ARG A 279 23.08 12.28 -0.60
N ASN A 280 23.74 13.43 -0.51
CA ASN A 280 23.12 14.73 -0.76
C ASN A 280 22.69 14.89 -2.23
N LEU A 281 23.51 14.47 -3.19
CA LEU A 281 23.18 14.52 -4.61
C LEU A 281 21.96 13.67 -4.96
N PHE A 282 21.83 12.50 -4.33
CA PHE A 282 20.76 11.54 -4.62
C PHE A 282 19.58 11.61 -3.66
N LYS A 283 19.57 12.53 -2.69
CA LYS A 283 18.57 12.64 -1.63
C LYS A 283 17.13 12.56 -2.13
N ASN A 284 16.77 13.40 -3.11
CA ASN A 284 15.42 13.43 -3.66
C ASN A 284 15.04 12.11 -4.37
N LYS A 285 16.00 11.46 -5.03
CA LYS A 285 15.80 10.16 -5.69
C LYS A 285 15.63 9.04 -4.65
N ILE A 286 16.43 9.03 -3.58
CA ILE A 286 16.33 8.06 -2.46
C ILE A 286 14.94 8.16 -1.83
N GLU A 287 14.48 9.36 -1.50
CA GLU A 287 13.17 9.59 -0.87
C GLU A 287 12.02 9.13 -1.78
N TYR A 288 12.10 9.43 -3.08
CA TYR A 288 11.11 8.98 -4.04
C TYR A 288 11.09 7.45 -4.19
N LEU A 289 12.26 6.82 -4.25
CA LEU A 289 12.37 5.37 -4.37
C LEU A 289 11.90 4.66 -3.09
N THR A 290 12.24 5.21 -1.92
CA THR A 290 11.77 4.75 -0.60
C THR A 290 10.23 4.75 -0.53
N LEU A 291 9.58 5.77 -1.10
CA LEU A 291 8.12 5.80 -1.20
C LEU A 291 7.53 4.74 -2.14
N GLN A 292 8.15 4.55 -3.31
CA GLN A 292 7.67 3.57 -4.30
C GLN A 292 7.78 2.14 -3.76
N VAL A 293 8.89 1.86 -3.09
CA VAL A 293 9.22 0.52 -2.60
C VAL A 293 8.61 0.26 -1.22
N GLY A 294 8.48 1.28 -0.39
CA GLY A 294 7.99 1.15 0.97
C GLY A 294 9.06 0.70 1.98
N GLU A 295 10.32 0.58 1.60
CA GLU A 295 11.46 0.19 2.45
C GLU A 295 12.52 1.29 2.51
N ASN A 296 13.28 1.33 3.60
CA ASN A 296 14.41 2.24 3.73
C ASN A 296 15.53 1.87 2.76
N ILE A 297 16.08 2.88 2.08
CA ILE A 297 17.17 2.73 1.13
C ILE A 297 18.30 3.65 1.56
N ASN A 298 19.51 3.11 1.67
CA ASN A 298 20.67 3.87 2.09
C ASN A 298 21.88 3.55 1.21
N ILE A 299 22.65 4.58 0.87
CA ILE A 299 23.99 4.38 0.33
C ILE A 299 24.91 4.21 1.54
N ARG A 300 25.57 3.05 1.68
CA ARG A 300 26.27 2.69 2.92
C ARG A 300 27.76 2.98 2.88
N ARG A 301 28.43 2.65 1.78
CA ARG A 301 29.85 2.96 1.59
C ARG A 301 30.19 3.07 0.11
N ILE A 302 31.20 3.86 -0.16
CA ILE A 302 31.80 4.04 -1.48
C ILE A 302 33.31 4.00 -1.32
N LYS A 303 34.01 3.42 -2.29
CA LYS A 303 35.46 3.50 -2.38
C LYS A 303 35.90 3.68 -3.81
N LEU A 304 36.93 4.50 -3.97
CA LEU A 304 37.53 4.82 -5.25
C LEU A 304 38.95 4.25 -5.27
N LEU A 305 39.29 3.54 -6.34
CA LEU A 305 40.63 3.04 -6.61
C LEU A 305 41.20 3.74 -7.84
N CYS A 306 42.36 4.36 -7.69
CA CYS A 306 43.14 4.85 -8.83
C CYS A 306 44.20 3.82 -9.18
N GLY A 307 44.27 3.40 -10.43
CA GLY A 307 45.16 2.32 -10.86
C GLY A 307 45.40 2.32 -12.37
N LYS A 308 46.49 1.70 -12.81
CA LYS A 308 46.87 1.68 -14.23
C LYS A 308 46.07 0.64 -15.01
N ASN A 309 45.94 -0.57 -14.47
CA ASN A 309 45.33 -1.71 -15.14
C ASN A 309 44.23 -2.26 -14.26
N LEU A 310 43.10 -1.56 -14.26
CA LEU A 310 41.97 -1.86 -13.40
C LEU A 310 41.08 -2.95 -14.00
N THR A 311 40.76 -3.93 -13.18
CA THR A 311 39.80 -5.01 -13.46
C THR A 311 38.74 -5.04 -12.38
N SER A 312 37.46 -5.16 -12.76
CA SER A 312 36.35 -5.29 -11.82
C SER A 312 35.64 -6.64 -11.97
N TYR A 313 35.20 -7.20 -10.86
CA TYR A 313 34.42 -8.42 -10.81
C TYR A 313 33.23 -8.26 -9.85
N GLU A 314 32.07 -8.73 -10.27
CA GLU A 314 30.85 -8.77 -9.45
C GLU A 314 30.35 -10.20 -9.35
N HIS A 315 30.04 -10.64 -8.14
CA HIS A 315 29.41 -11.93 -7.88
C HIS A 315 28.01 -11.74 -7.33
N LEU A 316 27.00 -12.06 -8.13
CA LEU A 316 25.58 -12.07 -7.76
C LEU A 316 25.10 -10.77 -7.08
N GLN A 317 25.73 -9.62 -7.38
CA GLN A 317 25.45 -8.32 -6.75
C GLN A 317 25.66 -8.29 -5.22
N ARG A 318 26.31 -9.30 -4.64
CA ARG A 318 26.59 -9.43 -3.21
C ARG A 318 28.05 -9.18 -2.85
N ILE A 319 28.94 -9.38 -3.82
CA ILE A 319 30.37 -9.15 -3.69
C ILE A 319 30.82 -8.37 -4.91
N GLY A 320 31.64 -7.35 -4.68
CA GLY A 320 32.30 -6.61 -5.74
C GLY A 320 33.78 -6.45 -5.42
N VAL A 321 34.61 -6.64 -6.43
CA VAL A 321 36.07 -6.56 -6.34
C VAL A 321 36.59 -5.64 -7.43
N ILE A 322 37.54 -4.78 -7.08
CA ILE A 322 38.34 -4.02 -8.04
C ILE A 322 39.80 -4.31 -7.75
N LEU A 323 40.55 -4.66 -8.78
CA LEU A 323 41.96 -5.04 -8.76
C LEU A 323 42.76 -4.10 -9.66
N ASP A 324 43.92 -3.63 -9.20
CA ASP A 324 44.94 -2.97 -10.02
C ASP A 324 46.19 -3.85 -10.14
N SER A 325 46.68 -4.03 -11.36
CA SER A 325 47.87 -4.84 -11.66
C SER A 325 48.95 -4.04 -12.40
N SER A 326 50.19 -4.55 -12.36
CA SER A 326 51.33 -3.93 -13.06
C SER A 326 51.18 -3.98 -14.59
N ASN A 327 50.60 -5.05 -15.13
CA ASN A 327 50.44 -5.31 -16.56
C ASN A 327 48.98 -5.61 -16.94
N VAL A 328 48.67 -5.48 -18.23
CA VAL A 328 47.35 -5.82 -18.80
C VAL A 328 47.31 -7.30 -19.13
N HIS A 329 46.76 -8.12 -18.23
CA HIS A 329 46.49 -9.53 -18.48
C HIS A 329 45.04 -9.87 -18.12
N GLU A 330 44.09 -9.47 -18.98
CA GLU A 330 42.66 -9.42 -18.66
C GLU A 330 42.09 -10.73 -18.09
N ILE A 331 42.38 -11.88 -18.71
CA ILE A 331 41.85 -13.18 -18.27
C ILE A 331 42.34 -13.54 -16.87
N LEU A 332 43.64 -13.37 -16.62
CA LEU A 332 44.25 -13.74 -15.34
C LEU A 332 43.82 -12.76 -14.25
N ASN A 333 43.80 -11.45 -14.54
CA ASN A 333 43.28 -10.45 -13.62
C ASN A 333 41.82 -10.73 -13.24
N GLN A 334 40.99 -11.15 -14.20
CA GLN A 334 39.61 -11.53 -13.93
C GLN A 334 39.54 -12.74 -12.99
N LYS A 335 40.34 -13.78 -13.24
CA LYS A 335 40.41 -14.96 -12.36
C LYS A 335 40.93 -14.62 -10.97
N ILE A 336 41.90 -13.71 -10.85
CA ILE A 336 42.41 -13.24 -9.55
C ILE A 336 41.32 -12.42 -8.83
N ALA A 337 40.56 -11.58 -9.53
CA ALA A 337 39.44 -10.86 -8.93
C ALA A 337 38.33 -11.82 -8.42
N MET A 338 38.07 -12.90 -9.16
CA MET A 338 37.17 -13.99 -8.72
C MET A 338 37.73 -14.72 -7.48
N HIS A 339 39.03 -14.98 -7.46
CA HIS A 339 39.71 -15.56 -6.31
C HIS A 339 39.57 -14.67 -5.07
N ILE A 340 39.86 -13.36 -5.19
CA ILE A 340 39.71 -12.41 -4.09
C ILE A 340 38.28 -12.40 -3.56
N ALA A 341 37.28 -12.48 -4.44
CA ALA A 341 35.87 -12.55 -4.03
C ALA A 341 35.60 -13.79 -3.15
N ALA A 342 36.12 -14.96 -3.55
CA ALA A 342 35.89 -16.23 -2.88
C ALA A 342 36.72 -16.43 -1.60
N SER A 343 38.02 -16.13 -1.65
CA SER A 343 38.99 -16.47 -0.59
C SER A 343 39.23 -15.33 0.41
N ASN A 344 38.65 -14.15 0.17
CA ASN A 344 38.66 -13.01 1.09
C ASN A 344 40.03 -12.62 1.70
N PRO A 345 41.10 -12.48 0.90
CA PRO A 345 42.39 -12.00 1.42
C PRO A 345 42.27 -10.57 1.93
N LYS A 346 43.01 -10.26 3.00
CA LYS A 346 43.10 -8.92 3.59
C LYS A 346 44.31 -8.13 3.11
N TYR A 347 45.38 -8.84 2.76
CA TYR A 347 46.66 -8.25 2.34
C TYR A 347 47.11 -8.90 1.03
N ILE A 348 47.92 -8.17 0.26
CA ILE A 348 48.47 -8.68 -1.01
C ILE A 348 49.60 -9.67 -0.72
N ASN A 349 50.56 -9.24 0.10
CA ASN A 349 51.71 -10.03 0.53
C ASN A 349 52.00 -9.80 2.03
N VAL A 350 52.88 -10.62 2.59
CA VAL A 350 53.27 -10.56 4.01
C VAL A 350 53.84 -9.19 4.40
N ASN A 351 54.54 -8.51 3.49
CA ASN A 351 55.12 -7.18 3.75
C ASN A 351 54.06 -6.09 3.93
N CYS A 352 52.84 -6.30 3.43
CA CYS A 352 51.71 -5.39 3.62
C CYS A 352 51.06 -5.53 5.00
N ILE A 353 51.39 -6.56 5.77
CA ILE A 353 50.82 -6.79 7.11
C ILE A 353 51.56 -5.89 8.11
N PRO A 354 50.85 -5.09 8.91
CA PRO A 354 51.47 -4.36 10.02
C PRO A 354 52.22 -5.29 10.97
N LYS A 355 53.48 -4.97 11.29
CA LYS A 355 54.36 -5.81 12.14
C LYS A 355 53.71 -6.21 13.46
N TYR A 356 52.97 -5.29 14.10
CA TYR A 356 52.31 -5.57 15.37
C TYR A 356 51.30 -6.72 15.28
N ILE A 357 50.63 -6.91 14.13
CA ILE A 357 49.68 -8.01 13.92
C ILE A 357 50.45 -9.33 13.83
N ILE A 358 51.55 -9.34 13.08
CA ILE A 358 52.42 -10.52 12.95
C ILE A 358 52.95 -10.93 14.32
N ASP A 359 53.48 -9.97 15.09
CA ASP A 359 54.04 -10.22 16.41
C ASP A 359 52.99 -10.70 17.41
N GLN A 360 51.78 -10.14 17.37
CA GLN A 360 50.66 -10.57 18.21
C GLN A 360 50.21 -11.99 17.87
N GLU A 361 49.98 -12.29 16.59
CA GLU A 361 49.53 -13.60 16.16
C GLU A 361 50.58 -14.69 16.45
N TYR A 362 51.86 -14.36 16.23
CA TYR A 362 52.98 -15.25 16.57
C TYR A 362 53.01 -15.56 18.06
N LYS A 363 52.88 -14.55 18.93
CA LYS A 363 52.83 -14.74 20.40
C LYS A 363 51.67 -15.65 20.80
N ILE A 364 50.48 -15.46 20.24
CA ILE A 364 49.30 -16.31 20.52
C ILE A 364 49.61 -17.77 20.17
N HIS A 365 50.19 -18.02 19.00
CA HIS A 365 50.54 -19.38 18.57
C HIS A 365 51.69 -19.99 19.37
N LEU A 366 52.67 -19.20 19.79
CA LEU A 366 53.78 -19.64 20.63
C LEU A 366 53.31 -20.00 22.04
N GLU A 367 52.53 -19.13 22.69
CA GLU A 367 51.93 -19.40 24.01
C GLU A 367 51.06 -20.66 23.97
N TYR A 368 50.22 -20.80 22.94
CA TYR A 368 49.45 -22.02 22.72
C TYR A 368 50.36 -23.26 22.64
N ALA A 369 51.46 -23.19 21.91
CA ALA A 369 52.36 -24.33 21.73
C ALA A 369 53.13 -24.69 23.00
N LEU A 370 53.51 -23.69 23.80
CA LEU A 370 54.15 -23.87 25.11
C LEU A 370 53.20 -24.51 26.13
N ASN A 371 51.94 -24.12 26.12
CA ASN A 371 50.90 -24.70 26.99
C ASN A 371 50.62 -26.19 26.70
N LEU A 372 51.09 -26.72 25.57
CA LEU A 372 51.04 -28.16 25.27
C LEU A 372 52.17 -28.96 25.93
N GLY A 373 53.04 -28.33 26.75
CA GLY A 373 54.12 -28.99 27.47
C GLY A 373 55.30 -29.41 26.58
N LYS A 374 55.44 -28.79 25.39
CA LYS A 374 56.52 -29.08 24.44
C LYS A 374 57.76 -28.22 24.70
N SER A 375 58.93 -28.70 24.30
CA SER A 375 60.18 -27.92 24.40
C SER A 375 60.13 -26.67 23.53
N GLN A 376 60.87 -25.63 23.91
CA GLN A 376 60.91 -24.32 23.24
C GLN A 376 61.09 -24.43 21.71
N ILE A 377 62.05 -25.25 21.26
CA ILE A 377 62.37 -25.45 19.84
C ILE A 377 61.19 -26.06 19.07
N ILE A 378 60.48 -27.01 19.69
CA ILE A 378 59.32 -27.65 19.07
C ILE A 378 58.13 -26.67 19.04
N SER A 379 57.95 -25.88 20.10
CA SER A 379 56.91 -24.87 20.19
C SER A 379 57.07 -23.77 19.14
N GLU A 380 58.30 -23.30 18.90
CA GLU A 380 58.61 -22.33 17.83
C GLU A 380 58.33 -22.90 16.44
N LYS A 381 58.70 -24.15 16.17
CA LYS A 381 58.37 -24.82 14.89
C LYS A 381 56.86 -24.92 14.66
N ILE A 382 56.09 -25.22 15.71
CA ILE A 382 54.62 -25.28 15.65
C ILE A 382 54.04 -23.89 15.41
N ALA A 383 54.53 -22.87 16.11
CA ALA A 383 54.10 -21.49 15.92
C ALA A 383 54.35 -21.01 14.48
N ASN A 384 55.53 -21.28 13.93
CA ASN A 384 55.87 -20.95 12.54
C ASN A 384 54.97 -21.67 11.53
N GLY A 385 54.70 -22.96 11.73
CA GLY A 385 53.76 -23.71 10.86
C GLY A 385 52.32 -23.17 10.92
N ARG A 386 51.89 -22.69 12.09
CA ARG A 386 50.57 -22.03 12.25
C ARG A 386 50.55 -20.63 11.63
N MET A 387 51.63 -19.86 11.76
CA MET A 387 51.78 -18.58 11.07
C MET A 387 51.70 -18.73 9.56
N GLN A 388 52.26 -19.80 9.00
CA GLN A 388 52.12 -20.07 7.58
C GLN A 388 50.64 -20.28 7.18
N LYS A 389 49.87 -21.05 7.95
CA LYS A 389 48.42 -21.21 7.73
C LYS A 389 47.65 -19.90 7.90
N PHE A 390 48.08 -19.05 8.84
CA PHE A 390 47.53 -17.72 9.03
C PHE A 390 47.77 -16.87 7.78
N PHE A 391 48.99 -16.83 7.24
CA PHE A 391 49.28 -16.13 5.98
C PHE A 391 48.46 -16.68 4.82
N GLU A 392 48.38 -18.00 4.66
CA GLU A 392 47.53 -18.66 3.65
C GLU A 392 46.04 -18.28 3.78
N SER A 393 45.59 -17.83 4.95
CA SER A 393 44.20 -17.38 5.14
C SER A 393 43.97 -15.90 4.83
N ILE A 394 44.95 -15.01 5.03
CA ILE A 394 44.76 -13.55 4.91
C ILE A 394 45.58 -12.87 3.82
N VAL A 395 46.58 -13.55 3.25
CA VAL A 395 47.50 -13.01 2.25
C VAL A 395 47.19 -13.61 0.89
N LEU A 396 46.91 -12.75 -0.09
CA LEU A 396 46.57 -13.15 -1.45
C LEU A 396 47.67 -14.00 -2.09
N GLU A 397 48.93 -13.57 -2.03
CA GLU A 397 50.06 -14.29 -2.62
C GLU A 397 50.28 -15.69 -2.03
N ASP A 398 49.97 -15.89 -0.75
CA ASP A 398 50.16 -17.18 -0.07
C ASP A 398 48.98 -18.14 -0.24
N GLN A 399 47.84 -17.67 -0.76
CA GLN A 399 46.66 -18.49 -1.02
C GLN A 399 46.87 -19.43 -2.22
N TYR A 400 46.33 -20.64 -2.10
CA TYR A 400 46.22 -21.58 -3.22
C TYR A 400 45.15 -21.10 -4.20
N PHE A 401 45.47 -21.12 -5.49
CA PHE A 401 44.61 -20.52 -6.50
C PHE A 401 43.36 -21.37 -6.75
N ILE A 402 42.17 -20.78 -6.68
CA ILE A 402 40.91 -21.55 -6.84
C ILE A 402 40.76 -22.24 -8.20
N PHE A 403 41.48 -21.78 -9.23
CA PHE A 403 41.45 -22.38 -10.58
C PHE A 403 42.60 -23.35 -10.83
N ASP A 404 43.60 -23.37 -9.95
CA ASP A 404 44.73 -24.30 -9.98
C ASP A 404 45.22 -24.55 -8.54
N PRO A 405 44.54 -25.46 -7.80
CA PRO A 405 44.78 -25.66 -6.37
C PRO A 405 46.17 -26.20 -6.03
N GLU A 406 46.95 -26.63 -7.03
CA GLU A 406 48.34 -27.09 -6.84
C GLU A 406 49.31 -25.91 -6.71
N LYS A 407 48.93 -24.73 -7.20
CA LYS A 407 49.77 -23.53 -7.21
C LYS A 407 49.28 -22.48 -6.24
N LYS A 408 50.23 -21.79 -5.59
CA LYS A 408 49.96 -20.54 -4.88
C LYS A 408 49.84 -19.40 -5.88
N ILE A 409 49.04 -18.39 -5.54
CA ILE A 409 48.88 -17.20 -6.39
C ILE A 409 50.21 -16.52 -6.66
N LYS A 410 51.14 -16.49 -5.70
CA LYS A 410 52.49 -15.97 -5.93
C LYS A 410 53.17 -16.63 -7.14
N SER A 411 53.17 -17.96 -7.20
CA SER A 411 53.75 -18.69 -8.33
C SER A 411 53.06 -18.37 -9.65
N VAL A 412 51.72 -18.27 -9.65
CA VAL A 412 50.94 -17.89 -10.85
C VAL A 412 51.28 -16.47 -11.30
N LEU A 413 51.44 -15.53 -10.38
CA LEU A 413 51.81 -14.15 -10.65
C LEU A 413 53.24 -14.06 -11.22
N ASP A 414 54.19 -14.76 -10.60
CA ASP A 414 55.60 -14.79 -11.00
C ASP A 414 55.76 -15.42 -12.40
N GLU A 415 55.11 -16.55 -12.69
CA GLU A 415 55.13 -17.21 -14.00
C GLU A 415 54.64 -16.31 -15.14
N ASN A 416 53.73 -15.38 -14.84
CA ASN A 416 53.13 -14.48 -15.82
C ASN A 416 53.71 -13.05 -15.76
N ASN A 417 54.74 -12.80 -14.94
CA ASN A 417 55.34 -11.48 -14.73
C ASN A 417 54.30 -10.39 -14.39
N ILE A 418 53.37 -10.69 -13.49
CA ILE A 418 52.32 -9.77 -13.02
C ILE A 418 52.50 -9.51 -11.54
N CYS A 419 52.33 -8.26 -11.13
CA CYS A 419 52.26 -7.89 -9.72
C CYS A 419 50.91 -7.23 -9.46
N ILE A 420 50.26 -7.61 -8.35
CA ILE A 420 49.07 -6.93 -7.87
C ILE A 420 49.49 -5.71 -7.07
N VAL A 421 49.06 -4.53 -7.51
CA VAL A 421 49.41 -3.25 -6.88
C VAL A 421 48.46 -2.96 -5.72
N SER A 422 47.17 -3.16 -5.94
CA SER A 422 46.13 -2.91 -4.95
C SER A 422 44.83 -3.62 -5.31
N PHE A 423 44.01 -3.92 -4.31
CA PHE A 423 42.64 -4.36 -4.54
C PHE A 423 41.70 -3.80 -3.48
N ILE A 424 40.42 -3.76 -3.83
CA ILE A 424 39.33 -3.45 -2.91
C ILE A 424 38.26 -4.52 -3.12
N LYS A 425 37.76 -5.06 -2.03
CA LYS A 425 36.58 -5.93 -2.00
C LYS A 425 35.54 -5.29 -1.10
N PHE A 426 34.28 -5.32 -1.51
CA PHE A 426 33.13 -5.18 -0.62
C PHE A 426 32.33 -6.47 -0.66
N GLU A 427 31.84 -6.85 0.51
CA GLU A 427 30.84 -7.90 0.68
C GLU A 427 29.65 -7.34 1.43
N LEU A 428 28.45 -7.73 1.00
CA LEU A 428 27.22 -7.12 1.48
C LEU A 428 26.98 -7.49 2.94
N GLY A 429 26.73 -6.47 3.78
CA GLY A 429 26.48 -6.68 5.21
C GLY A 429 27.73 -6.81 6.08
N GLU A 430 28.92 -6.76 5.49
CA GLU A 430 30.20 -6.78 6.21
C GLU A 430 30.28 -5.61 7.22
N LYS A 431 30.69 -5.90 8.45
CA LYS A 431 30.87 -4.86 9.48
C LYS A 431 32.05 -3.98 9.08
N TYR A 432 31.75 -2.70 8.83
CA TYR A 432 32.71 -1.67 8.44
C TYR A 432 33.28 -0.97 9.67
#